data_AF-A0A2Z6U7H4-F1
#
_entry.id   AF-A0A2Z6U7H4-F1
#
_cell.length_a   1.000
_cell.length_b   1.000
_cell.length_c   1.000
_cell.angle_alpha   90.00
_cell.angle_beta   90.00
_cell.angle_gamma   90.00
#
_symmetry.space_group_name_H-M   'P 1'
#
loop_
_entity.id
_entity.type
_entity.pdbx_description
1 polymer ?
#
loop_
_entity_poly.entity_id
_entity_poly.type
_entity_poly.pdbx_seq_one_letter_code
_entity_poly.pdbx_strand_id
1 'polypeptide(L)'
;MSYPEELKTLAYLKDEQAKLKERSQLKGVSLHDRVDANFYFIQWGIWYRSLNGTNTGCKLSAIYQTNKPIELLAITGEEAEAIERYIAQRELNVKRIIHLYYAVNLSMKAISDKTKTDRRKVTLIIESEVARFSGYLDGLLHAA
;
A
#
# COMPACT_ATOMS: atom_id res chain seq x y z
N MET A 1 14.95 19.39 19.68
CA MET A 1 13.48 19.44 19.54
C MET A 1 13.15 19.84 18.13
N SER A 2 12.43 18.99 17.39
CA SER A 2 11.44 19.40 16.36
C SER A 2 10.92 18.13 15.66
N TYR A 3 9.63 17.83 15.86
CA TYR A 3 8.82 16.78 15.20
C TYR A 3 7.81 17.37 14.17
N PRO A 4 8.09 18.46 13.43
CA PRO A 4 7.02 19.27 12.85
C PRO A 4 6.55 18.71 11.49
N GLU A 5 7.36 17.92 10.79
CA GLU A 5 7.01 17.38 9.47
C GLU A 5 6.26 16.05 9.56
N GLU A 6 6.62 15.21 10.52
CA GLU A 6 5.94 13.93 10.77
C GLU A 6 4.51 14.15 11.29
N LEU A 7 4.32 15.14 12.17
CA LEU A 7 2.99 15.54 12.66
C LEU A 7 2.13 16.15 11.55
N LYS A 8 2.73 16.91 10.62
CA LYS A 8 2.03 17.44 9.44
C LYS A 8 1.60 16.32 8.49
N THR A 9 2.46 15.32 8.30
CA THR A 9 2.16 14.14 7.49
C THR A 9 1.02 13.34 8.10
N LEU A 10 1.02 13.17 9.43
CA LEU A 10 -0.03 12.44 10.14
C LEU A 10 -1.38 13.17 10.12
N ALA A 11 -1.37 14.49 10.29
CA ALA A 11 -2.58 15.31 10.19
C ALA A 11 -3.15 15.26 8.75
N TYR A 12 -2.29 15.35 7.74
CA TYR A 12 -2.68 15.22 6.34
C TYR A 12 -3.34 13.86 6.04
N LEU A 13 -2.76 12.76 6.51
CA LEU A 13 -3.32 11.42 6.31
C LEU A 13 -4.69 11.24 6.97
N LYS A 14 -4.90 11.80 8.17
CA LYS A 14 -6.21 11.78 8.85
C LYS A 14 -7.27 12.60 8.12
N ASP A 15 -6.89 13.78 7.63
CA ASP A 15 -7.78 14.66 6.85
C ASP A 15 -8.19 14.03 5.53
N GLU A 16 -7.25 13.40 4.81
CA GLU A 16 -7.56 12.69 3.58
C GLU A 16 -8.46 11.48 3.85
N GLN A 17 -8.24 10.73 4.93
CA GLN A 17 -9.11 9.61 5.32
C GLN A 17 -10.54 10.08 5.63
N ALA A 18 -10.73 11.22 6.29
CA ALA A 18 -12.04 11.79 6.59
C ALA A 18 -12.77 12.25 5.31
N LYS A 19 -12.08 12.98 4.42
CA LYS A 19 -12.64 13.42 3.13
C LYS A 19 -13.01 12.25 2.20
N LEU A 20 -12.27 11.15 2.29
CA LEU A 20 -12.53 9.93 1.52
C LEU A 20 -13.75 9.18 2.04
N LYS A 21 -13.98 9.18 3.36
CA LYS A 21 -15.18 8.60 3.99
C LYS A 21 -16.47 9.29 3.52
N GLU A 22 -16.44 10.61 3.36
CA GLU A 22 -17.59 11.39 2.87
C GLU A 22 -17.90 11.16 1.37
N ARG A 23 -16.89 10.84 0.56
CA ARG A 23 -17.03 10.67 -0.91
C ARG A 23 -17.43 9.25 -1.35
N SER A 24 -17.46 8.29 -0.44
CA SER A 24 -17.66 6.86 -0.73
C SER A 24 -19.13 6.43 -1.03
N GLN A 25 -20.11 7.32 -0.90
CA GLN A 25 -21.53 6.94 -0.97
C GLN A 25 -22.11 6.65 -2.38
N LEU A 26 -21.30 6.53 -3.44
CA LEU A 26 -21.80 6.28 -4.80
C LEU A 26 -21.29 4.95 -5.41
N LYS A 27 -22.28 4.10 -5.73
CA LYS A 27 -22.31 2.69 -6.18
C LYS A 27 -21.21 2.18 -7.13
N GLY A 28 -20.83 0.90 -6.95
CA GLY A 28 -20.35 -0.03 -7.98
C GLY A 28 -19.15 -0.89 -7.57
N VAL A 29 -18.14 -0.24 -7.02
CA VAL A 29 -17.07 -0.71 -6.12
C VAL A 29 -16.74 0.57 -5.38
N SER A 30 -16.95 0.63 -4.07
CA SER A 30 -16.92 1.92 -3.39
C SER A 30 -15.51 2.50 -3.45
N LEU A 31 -15.39 3.82 -3.51
CA LEU A 31 -14.09 4.50 -3.43
C LEU A 31 -13.31 4.03 -2.18
N HIS A 32 -14.02 3.70 -1.11
CA HIS A 32 -13.49 3.14 0.13
C HIS A 32 -12.82 1.77 -0.08
N ASP A 33 -13.40 0.86 -0.89
CA ASP A 33 -12.80 -0.47 -1.13
C ASP A 33 -11.46 -0.37 -1.88
N ARG A 34 -11.32 0.64 -2.76
CA ARG A 34 -10.06 0.93 -3.47
C ARG A 34 -9.02 1.59 -2.56
N VAL A 35 -9.47 2.46 -1.66
CA VAL A 35 -8.62 3.09 -0.64
C VAL A 35 -8.07 2.04 0.30
N ASP A 36 -8.90 1.09 0.73
CA ASP A 36 -8.49 -0.01 1.60
C ASP A 36 -7.51 -0.95 0.89
N ALA A 37 -7.80 -1.37 -0.35
CA ALA A 37 -6.89 -2.20 -1.14
C ALA A 37 -5.52 -1.54 -1.34
N ASN A 38 -5.48 -0.25 -1.66
CA ASN A 38 -4.23 0.51 -1.76
C ASN A 38 -3.51 0.62 -0.41
N PHE A 39 -4.27 0.77 0.68
CA PHE A 39 -3.74 0.80 2.04
C PHE A 39 -3.08 -0.53 2.42
N TYR A 40 -3.71 -1.66 2.12
CA TYR A 40 -3.13 -3.00 2.31
C TYR A 40 -1.84 -3.19 1.52
N PHE A 41 -1.76 -2.73 0.26
CA PHE A 41 -0.49 -2.76 -0.50
C PHE A 41 0.60 -1.89 0.13
N ILE A 42 0.28 -0.73 0.68
CA ILE A 42 1.24 0.12 1.40
C ILE A 42 1.77 -0.60 2.63
N GLN A 43 0.88 -1.21 3.43
CA GLN A 43 1.25 -1.97 4.62
C GLN A 43 2.10 -3.19 4.28
N TRP A 44 1.72 -3.94 3.25
CA TRP A 44 2.52 -5.03 2.71
C TRP A 44 3.90 -4.55 2.25
N GLY A 45 3.99 -3.44 1.52
CA GLY A 45 5.27 -2.89 1.07
C GLY A 45 6.20 -2.51 2.23
N ILE A 46 5.63 -2.00 3.31
CA ILE A 46 6.35 -1.72 4.57
C ILE A 46 6.85 -3.03 5.22
N TRP A 47 5.98 -4.02 5.37
CA TRP A 47 6.30 -5.34 5.91
C TRP A 47 7.40 -6.03 5.07
N TYR A 48 7.27 -6.03 3.74
CA TYR A 48 8.22 -6.64 2.81
C TYR A 48 9.63 -6.06 2.93
N ARG A 49 9.74 -4.72 3.07
CA ARG A 49 11.03 -4.05 3.30
C ARG A 49 11.67 -4.47 4.62
N SER A 50 10.86 -4.64 5.66
CA SER A 50 11.34 -5.01 7.00
C SER A 50 11.96 -6.41 7.04
N LEU A 51 11.44 -7.35 6.24
CA LEU A 51 11.98 -8.71 6.12
C LEU A 51 13.25 -8.79 5.26
N ASN A 52 13.30 -8.02 4.17
CA ASN A 52 14.36 -8.13 3.16
C ASN A 52 15.55 -7.18 3.39
N GLY A 53 15.64 -6.52 4.55
CA GLY A 53 16.82 -5.78 4.98
C GLY A 53 17.23 -4.60 4.08
N THR A 54 16.32 -4.06 3.27
CA THR A 54 16.60 -2.88 2.44
C THR A 54 16.67 -1.64 3.33
N ASN A 55 17.88 -1.36 3.80
CA ASN A 55 18.27 -0.33 4.76
C ASN A 55 18.12 1.10 4.21
N THR A 56 16.94 1.44 3.69
CA THR A 56 16.56 2.79 3.28
C THR A 56 15.65 3.40 4.36
N GLY A 57 16.27 3.77 5.48
CA GLY A 57 15.81 4.84 6.36
C GLY A 57 14.49 4.67 7.14
N CYS A 58 13.69 3.63 6.93
CA CYS A 58 12.47 3.41 7.71
C CYS A 58 12.70 2.30 8.75
N LYS A 59 13.44 2.63 9.82
CA LYS A 59 13.53 1.78 11.03
C LYS A 59 12.20 1.84 11.79
N LEU A 60 11.19 1.13 11.30
CA LEU A 60 9.99 0.88 12.09
C LEU A 60 10.31 0.05 13.34
N SER A 61 11.41 -0.73 13.35
CA SER A 61 11.86 -1.44 14.56
C SER A 61 12.15 -0.50 15.74
N ALA A 62 12.48 0.78 15.50
CA ALA A 62 12.69 1.75 16.58
C ALA A 62 11.38 2.42 17.03
N ILE A 63 10.39 2.55 16.14
CA ILE A 63 9.05 3.09 16.45
C ILE A 63 8.23 2.06 17.24
N TYR A 64 8.38 0.77 16.95
CA TYR A 64 7.72 -0.31 17.69
C TYR A 64 8.24 -0.49 19.13
N GLN A 65 9.45 -0.01 19.44
CA GLN A 65 10.11 -0.31 20.73
C GLN A 65 10.04 0.80 21.77
N THR A 66 9.73 2.05 21.41
CA THR A 66 10.04 3.19 22.32
C THR A 66 8.91 4.11 22.71
N ASN A 67 7.70 3.97 22.16
CA ASN A 67 6.54 4.70 22.67
C ASN A 67 5.29 3.85 22.52
N LYS A 68 4.34 4.02 23.43
CA LYS A 68 3.01 3.37 23.49
C LYS A 68 2.56 2.90 22.11
N PRO A 69 2.14 1.63 21.96
CA PRO A 69 1.85 1.04 20.66
C PRO A 69 0.93 1.99 19.92
N ILE A 70 1.38 2.46 18.75
CA ILE A 70 0.43 2.98 17.78
C ILE A 70 -0.38 1.74 17.40
N GLU A 71 -1.46 1.45 18.13
CA GLU A 71 -2.43 0.36 17.91
C GLU A 71 -3.17 0.47 16.57
N LEU A 72 -2.73 1.40 15.74
CA LEU A 72 -3.19 1.64 14.40
C LEU A 72 -2.10 1.12 13.45
N LEU A 73 -2.45 0.09 12.66
CA LEU A 73 -1.85 -0.22 11.36
C LEU A 73 -0.67 -1.20 11.35
N ALA A 74 -0.76 -2.34 12.05
CA ALA A 74 0.10 -3.47 11.75
C ALA A 74 -0.68 -4.49 10.90
N ILE A 75 -0.34 -4.63 9.62
CA ILE A 75 -0.77 -5.80 8.84
C ILE A 75 -0.20 -7.05 9.51
N THR A 76 -1.04 -8.07 9.69
CA THR A 76 -0.60 -9.35 10.24
C THR A 76 0.28 -10.10 9.23
N GLY A 77 1.08 -11.04 9.72
CA GLY A 77 1.89 -11.90 8.84
C GLY A 77 1.01 -12.68 7.85
N GLU A 78 -0.15 -13.16 8.29
CA GLU A 78 -1.10 -13.91 7.46
C GLU A 78 -1.71 -13.04 6.35
N GLU A 79 -2.10 -11.80 6.65
CA GLU A 79 -2.57 -10.83 5.65
C GLU A 79 -1.46 -10.47 4.65
N ALA A 80 -0.23 -10.26 5.13
CA ALA A 80 0.91 -9.97 4.26
C ALA A 80 1.21 -11.15 3.32
N GLU A 81 1.16 -12.39 3.82
CA GLU A 81 1.27 -13.60 3.01
C GLU A 81 0.13 -13.77 2.01
N ALA A 82 -1.09 -13.41 2.37
CA ALA A 82 -2.23 -13.43 1.44
C ALA A 82 -2.01 -12.45 0.28
N ILE A 83 -1.44 -11.27 0.56
CA ILE A 83 -1.06 -10.29 -0.47
C ILE A 83 0.09 -10.82 -1.32
N GLU A 84 1.11 -11.44 -0.73
CA GLU A 84 2.19 -12.11 -1.49
C GLU A 84 1.64 -13.17 -2.44
N ARG A 85 0.71 -14.02 -1.98
CA ARG A 85 0.04 -15.02 -2.82
C ARG A 85 -0.72 -14.37 -3.97
N TYR A 86 -1.43 -13.27 -3.70
CA TYR A 86 -2.12 -12.50 -4.74
C TYR A 86 -1.15 -11.93 -5.78
N ILE A 87 -0.04 -11.31 -5.35
CA ILE A 87 0.98 -10.75 -6.24
C ILE A 87 1.66 -11.87 -7.03
N ALA A 88 1.93 -13.02 -6.40
CA ALA A 88 2.57 -14.18 -7.02
C ALA A 88 1.76 -14.75 -8.20
N GLN A 89 0.47 -14.47 -8.32
CA GLN A 89 -0.35 -14.88 -9.46
C GLN A 89 -0.29 -13.91 -10.65
N ARG A 90 0.30 -12.72 -10.49
CA ARG A 90 0.34 -11.70 -11.56
C ARG A 90 1.41 -11.99 -12.60
N GLU A 91 1.30 -11.35 -13.76
CA GLU A 91 2.37 -11.39 -14.76
C GLU A 91 3.66 -10.78 -14.21
N LEU A 92 4.82 -11.28 -14.67
CA LEU A 92 6.13 -10.85 -14.14
C LEU A 92 6.32 -9.33 -14.18
N ASN A 93 5.86 -8.66 -15.25
CA ASN A 93 5.98 -7.21 -15.38
C ASN A 93 5.10 -6.47 -14.36
N VAL A 94 3.88 -6.96 -14.15
CA VAL A 94 2.94 -6.41 -13.15
C VAL A 94 3.50 -6.58 -11.74
N LYS A 95 3.99 -7.78 -11.38
CA LYS A 95 4.65 -8.02 -10.09
C LYS A 95 5.77 -7.04 -9.84
N ARG A 96 6.63 -6.84 -10.84
CA ARG A 96 7.78 -5.95 -10.76
C ARG A 96 7.35 -4.50 -10.53
N ILE A 97 6.31 -4.03 -11.22
CA ILE A 97 5.77 -2.68 -11.06
C ILE A 97 5.18 -2.49 -9.65
N ILE A 98 4.38 -3.45 -9.15
CA ILE A 98 3.82 -3.43 -7.79
C ILE A 98 4.95 -3.35 -6.75
N HIS A 99 5.97 -4.21 -6.86
CA HIS A 99 7.11 -4.21 -5.94
C HIS A 99 7.87 -2.87 -5.97
N LEU A 100 8.16 -2.34 -7.16
CA LEU A 100 8.87 -1.06 -7.27
C LEU A 100 8.05 0.09 -6.68
N TYR A 101 6.72 0.05 -6.82
CA TYR A 101 5.83 1.09 -6.33
C TYR A 101 5.62 1.02 -4.81
N TYR A 102 5.21 -0.13 -4.26
CA TYR A 102 4.85 -0.23 -2.83
C TYR A 102 6.02 -0.64 -1.93
N ALA A 103 6.84 -1.60 -2.36
CA ALA A 103 7.96 -2.10 -1.56
C ALA A 103 9.21 -1.22 -1.71
N VAL A 104 9.54 -0.72 -2.91
CA VAL A 104 10.70 0.16 -3.10
C VAL A 104 10.34 1.65 -2.97
N ASN A 105 9.05 1.99 -2.99
CA ASN A 105 8.53 3.37 -2.89
C ASN A 105 9.04 4.30 -4.02
N LEU A 106 9.15 3.78 -5.25
CA LEU A 106 9.52 4.58 -6.42
C LEU A 106 8.32 5.33 -6.98
N SER A 107 8.56 6.54 -7.48
CA SER A 107 7.55 7.29 -8.24
C SER A 107 7.22 6.61 -9.57
N MET A 108 6.01 6.83 -10.11
CA MET A 108 5.59 6.29 -11.42
C MET A 108 6.58 6.63 -12.54
N LYS A 109 7.21 7.82 -12.48
CA LYS A 109 8.26 8.23 -13.42
C LYS A 109 9.50 7.34 -13.30
N ALA A 110 10.02 7.17 -12.09
CA ALA A 110 11.19 6.33 -11.84
C ALA A 110 10.94 4.86 -12.23
N ILE A 111 9.72 4.36 -12.03
CA ILE A 111 9.31 3.02 -12.47
C ILE A 111 9.27 2.94 -14.00
N SER A 112 8.64 3.92 -14.66
CA SER A 112 8.61 4.03 -16.13
C SER A 112 10.02 3.94 -16.71
N ASP A 113 10.95 4.74 -16.17
CA ASP A 113 12.34 4.76 -16.62
C ASP A 113 13.04 3.40 -16.38
N LYS A 114 12.85 2.80 -15.20
CA LYS A 114 13.50 1.54 -14.80
C LYS A 114 12.94 0.29 -15.52
N THR A 115 11.68 0.33 -15.93
CA THR A 115 10.98 -0.78 -16.60
C THR A 115 10.86 -0.59 -18.10
N LYS A 116 11.31 0.56 -18.64
CA LYS A 116 11.10 0.95 -20.05
C LYS A 116 9.62 0.84 -20.47
N THR A 117 8.71 1.10 -19.54
CA THR A 117 7.26 1.05 -19.75
C THR A 117 6.71 2.46 -19.71
N ASP A 118 5.82 2.80 -20.64
CA ASP A 118 5.18 4.12 -20.68
C ASP A 118 4.52 4.47 -19.33
N ARG A 119 4.69 5.72 -18.87
CA ARG A 119 4.19 6.17 -17.58
C ARG A 119 2.68 5.98 -17.41
N ARG A 120 1.86 6.23 -18.45
CA ARG A 120 0.41 6.03 -18.36
C ARG A 120 0.07 4.54 -18.21
N LYS A 121 0.84 3.65 -18.86
CA LYS A 121 0.72 2.20 -18.67
C LYS A 121 1.09 1.78 -17.24
N VAL A 122 2.16 2.34 -16.66
CA VAL A 122 2.52 2.07 -15.26
C VAL A 122 1.39 2.48 -14.31
N THR A 123 0.84 3.69 -14.48
CA THR A 123 -0.30 4.17 -13.70
C THR A 123 -1.51 3.24 -13.85
N LEU A 124 -1.88 2.88 -15.07
CA LEU A 124 -3.00 2.00 -15.35
C LEU A 124 -2.81 0.61 -14.71
N ILE A 125 -1.59 0.07 -14.72
CA ILE A 125 -1.27 -1.19 -14.06
C ILE A 125 -1.53 -1.09 -12.55
N ILE A 126 -1.02 -0.06 -11.88
CA ILE A 126 -1.23 0.11 -10.44
C ILE A 126 -2.72 0.29 -10.10
N GLU A 127 -3.42 1.18 -10.81
CA GLU A 127 -4.86 1.40 -10.58
C GLU A 127 -5.70 0.15 -10.84
N SER A 128 -5.38 -0.61 -11.89
CA SER A 128 -6.05 -1.87 -12.21
C SER A 128 -5.78 -2.93 -11.16
N GLU A 129 -4.57 -2.98 -10.62
CA GLU A 129 -4.21 -3.96 -9.58
C GLU A 129 -4.83 -3.63 -8.23
N VAL A 130 -4.96 -2.35 -7.87
CA VAL A 130 -5.75 -1.92 -6.71
C VAL A 130 -7.21 -2.34 -6.87
N ALA A 131 -7.81 -2.12 -8.05
CA ALA A 131 -9.18 -2.51 -8.31
C ALA A 131 -9.39 -4.04 -8.29
N ARG A 132 -8.47 -4.81 -8.87
CA ARG A 132 -8.52 -6.28 -8.85
C ARG A 132 -8.33 -6.83 -7.43
N PHE A 133 -7.39 -6.28 -6.68
CA PHE A 133 -7.13 -6.70 -5.32
C PHE A 133 -8.30 -6.36 -4.38
N SER A 134 -8.96 -5.23 -4.59
CA SER A 134 -10.20 -4.89 -3.89
C SER A 134 -11.27 -5.98 -4.07
N GLY A 135 -11.49 -6.47 -5.30
CA GLY A 135 -12.42 -7.59 -5.54
C GLY A 135 -11.94 -8.93 -4.93
N TYR A 136 -10.63 -9.14 -4.83
CA TYR A 136 -10.07 -10.32 -4.17
C TYR A 136 -10.28 -10.27 -2.65
N LEU A 137 -10.09 -9.12 -2.01
CA LEU A 137 -10.38 -8.92 -0.59
C LEU A 137 -11.86 -9.17 -0.27
N ASP A 138 -12.75 -8.67 -1.13
CA ASP A 138 -14.19 -8.88 -0.99
C ASP A 138 -14.55 -10.39 -0.99
N GLY A 139 -13.91 -11.17 -1.87
CA GLY A 139 -14.07 -12.62 -1.92
C GLY A 139 -13.48 -13.37 -0.72
N LEU A 140 -12.45 -12.84 -0.07
CA LEU A 140 -11.90 -13.42 1.17
C LEU A 140 -12.80 -13.14 2.38
N LEU A 141 -13.38 -11.95 2.47
CA LEU A 141 -14.23 -11.53 3.59
C LEU A 141 -15.62 -12.19 3.56
N HIS A 142 -16.17 -12.44 2.38
CA HIS A 142 -17.47 -13.12 2.23
C HIS A 142 -17.39 -14.66 2.25
N ALA A 143 -16.18 -15.22 2.22
CA ALA A 143 -15.94 -16.67 2.34
C ALA A 143 -15.71 -17.12 3.80
N ALA A 144 -15.50 -16.18 4.72
CA ALA A 144 -15.36 -16.39 6.16
C ALA A 144 -16.71 -16.25 6.88
#